data_AF-A0AA35Y5F3-F1
#
_entry.id   AF-A0AA35Y5F3-F1
#
_cell.length_a   1.000
_cell.length_b   1.000
_cell.length_c   1.000
_cell.angle_alpha   90.00
_cell.angle_beta   90.00
_cell.angle_gamma   90.00
#
_symmetry.space_group_name_H-M   'P 1'
#
loop_
_entity.id
_entity.type
_entity.pdbx_description
1 polymer ?
#
loop_
_entity_poly.entity_id
_entity_poly.type
_entity_poly.pdbx_seq_one_letter_code
_entity_poly.pdbx_strand_id
1 'polypeptide(L)'
;MFRSSDDPTPSRFHPTEADLVTYRDMARVLGAPPNEAICRYLGATGQHLVFIGESGQRDWARVDAQARARWPDLPPTGTTAYDGMVLESLPERIVYQILRSMALPDMEIDLHQPIMPDVGPEKADLTLRRRDAVCFIEVIGCCGVNRITRNDHERRGLERFERREAFYRRVGIPPVSIFLDLLARPEELKGLCRSLVERLSGDAQAG
;
A
#
# COMPACT_ATOMS: atom_id res chain seq x y z
N MET A 1 -39.16 -32.02 8.51
CA MET A 1 -38.48 -32.63 7.35
C MET A 1 -37.43 -31.63 6.88
N PHE A 2 -36.21 -31.78 7.37
CA PHE A 2 -35.08 -30.93 6.99
C PHE A 2 -34.69 -31.26 5.55
N ARG A 3 -34.71 -30.28 4.66
CA ARG A 3 -34.06 -30.42 3.36
C ARG A 3 -32.56 -30.33 3.61
N SER A 4 -31.85 -31.44 3.41
CA SER A 4 -30.41 -31.44 3.18
C SER A 4 -30.16 -30.63 1.92
N SER A 5 -29.56 -29.45 2.07
CA SER A 5 -29.00 -28.70 0.96
C SER A 5 -27.57 -29.19 0.73
N ASP A 6 -27.44 -30.37 0.12
CA ASP A 6 -26.23 -30.76 -0.60
C ASP A 6 -26.17 -29.97 -1.91
N ASP A 7 -26.05 -28.65 -1.77
CA ASP A 7 -25.78 -27.77 -2.89
C ASP A 7 -24.25 -27.76 -3.06
N PRO A 8 -23.68 -28.36 -4.13
CA PRO A 8 -22.24 -28.41 -4.35
C PRO A 8 -21.65 -27.04 -4.70
N THR A 9 -22.48 -25.98 -4.68
CA THR A 9 -22.09 -24.60 -4.88
C THR A 9 -21.03 -24.25 -3.84
N PRO A 10 -19.76 -24.04 -4.23
CA PRO A 10 -18.74 -23.56 -3.32
C PRO A 10 -19.28 -22.31 -2.64
N SER A 11 -19.16 -22.21 -1.31
CA SER A 11 -19.65 -21.03 -0.61
C SER A 11 -19.07 -19.79 -1.31
N ARG A 12 -19.93 -18.81 -1.57
CA ARG A 12 -19.59 -17.59 -2.32
C ARG A 12 -18.41 -16.81 -1.74
N PHE A 13 -18.00 -17.12 -0.51
CA PHE A 13 -16.87 -16.55 0.22
C PHE A 13 -15.63 -17.45 0.23
N HIS A 14 -15.58 -18.49 -0.60
CA HIS A 14 -14.39 -19.30 -0.83
C HIS A 14 -13.59 -18.71 -2.00
N PRO A 15 -12.26 -18.58 -1.86
CA PRO A 15 -11.43 -18.20 -2.99
C PRO A 15 -11.47 -19.30 -4.06
N THR A 16 -11.60 -18.89 -5.31
CA THR A 16 -11.37 -19.74 -6.47
C THR A 16 -9.87 -19.91 -6.73
N GLU A 17 -9.53 -20.83 -7.63
CA GLU A 17 -8.16 -20.96 -8.13
C GLU A 17 -7.63 -19.64 -8.71
N ALA A 18 -8.46 -18.92 -9.46
CA ALA A 18 -8.09 -17.64 -10.06
C ALA A 18 -7.81 -16.56 -9.00
N ASP A 19 -8.57 -16.55 -7.90
CA ASP A 19 -8.33 -15.64 -6.77
C ASP A 19 -6.99 -15.93 -6.11
N LEU A 20 -6.68 -17.20 -5.85
CA LEU A 20 -5.43 -17.61 -5.22
C LEU A 20 -4.21 -17.28 -6.10
N VAL A 21 -4.32 -17.48 -7.42
CA VAL A 21 -3.28 -17.07 -8.38
C VAL A 21 -3.10 -15.55 -8.39
N THR A 22 -4.19 -14.79 -8.46
CA THR A 22 -4.16 -13.32 -8.44
C THR A 22 -3.54 -12.80 -7.15
N TYR A 23 -3.96 -13.35 -6.01
CA TYR A 23 -3.43 -13.03 -4.69
C TYR A 23 -1.93 -13.30 -4.59
N ARG A 24 -1.49 -14.48 -5.05
CA ARG A 24 -0.07 -14.87 -5.07
C ARG A 24 0.77 -13.94 -5.94
N ASP A 25 0.32 -13.68 -7.16
CA ASP A 25 1.09 -12.89 -8.12
C ASP A 25 1.23 -11.44 -7.63
N MET A 26 0.15 -10.85 -7.11
CA MET A 26 0.21 -9.56 -6.44
C MET A 26 1.13 -9.60 -5.22
N ALA A 27 1.02 -10.61 -4.36
CA ALA A 27 1.85 -10.72 -3.16
C ALA A 27 3.35 -10.75 -3.49
N ARG A 28 3.73 -11.53 -4.51
CA ARG A 28 5.13 -11.65 -4.96
C ARG A 28 5.65 -10.34 -5.55
N VAL A 29 4.85 -9.69 -6.40
CA VAL A 29 5.28 -8.47 -7.07
C VAL A 29 5.35 -7.27 -6.11
N LEU A 30 4.48 -7.22 -5.09
CA LEU A 30 4.47 -6.20 -4.05
C LEU A 30 5.45 -6.46 -2.89
N GLY A 31 5.90 -7.71 -2.72
CA GLY A 31 6.67 -8.11 -1.54
C GLY A 31 5.87 -8.12 -0.23
N ALA A 32 4.53 -8.06 -0.34
CA ALA A 32 3.59 -8.18 0.77
C ALA A 32 2.23 -8.64 0.20
N PRO A 33 1.45 -9.47 0.93
CA PRO A 33 0.14 -9.88 0.45
C PRO A 33 -0.83 -8.69 0.33
N PRO A 34 -1.59 -8.55 -0.77
CA PRO A 34 -2.55 -7.46 -0.92
C PRO A 34 -3.68 -7.58 0.11
N ASN A 35 -4.44 -6.51 0.30
CA ASN A 35 -5.74 -6.53 0.98
C ASN A 35 -6.86 -6.28 -0.04
N GLU A 36 -8.12 -6.40 0.41
CA GLU A 36 -9.30 -6.20 -0.43
C GLU A 36 -9.37 -4.79 -1.02
N ALA A 37 -8.87 -3.80 -0.27
CA ALA A 37 -8.87 -2.40 -0.69
C ALA A 37 -7.96 -2.16 -1.92
N ILE A 38 -6.80 -2.85 -1.99
CA ILE A 38 -5.93 -2.86 -3.17
C ILE A 38 -6.60 -3.63 -4.32
N CYS A 39 -7.15 -4.81 -4.04
CA CYS A 39 -7.78 -5.66 -5.06
C CYS A 39 -8.92 -4.97 -5.82
N ARG A 40 -9.59 -3.98 -5.20
CA ARG A 40 -10.61 -3.13 -5.85
C ARG A 40 -10.13 -2.52 -7.17
N TYR A 41 -8.85 -2.20 -7.29
CA TYR A 41 -8.31 -1.53 -8.47
C TYR A 41 -7.77 -2.50 -9.53
N LEU A 42 -7.93 -3.82 -9.34
CA LEU A 42 -7.62 -4.83 -10.35
C LEU A 42 -8.77 -5.06 -11.34
N GLY A 43 -9.88 -4.33 -11.21
CA GLY A 43 -11.06 -4.49 -12.06
C GLY A 43 -11.72 -5.86 -11.88
N ALA A 44 -12.17 -6.47 -12.97
CA ALA A 44 -12.86 -7.75 -12.96
C ALA A 44 -12.04 -8.87 -12.28
N THR A 45 -10.72 -8.86 -12.46
CA THR A 45 -9.80 -9.85 -11.88
C THR A 45 -9.79 -9.83 -10.35
N GLY A 46 -10.01 -8.66 -9.74
CA GLY A 46 -10.04 -8.51 -8.28
C GLY A 46 -11.44 -8.59 -7.67
N GLN A 47 -12.51 -8.64 -8.47
CA GLN A 47 -13.87 -8.43 -7.99
C GLN A 47 -14.31 -9.48 -6.95
N HIS A 48 -13.96 -10.75 -7.16
CA HIS A 48 -14.33 -11.80 -6.21
C HIS A 48 -13.52 -11.70 -4.91
N LEU A 49 -12.22 -11.38 -4.98
CA LEU A 49 -11.41 -11.04 -3.80
C LEU A 49 -11.99 -9.87 -2.99
N VAL A 50 -12.47 -8.81 -3.66
CA VAL A 50 -13.14 -7.68 -2.97
C VAL A 50 -14.39 -8.18 -2.24
N PHE A 51 -15.22 -8.98 -2.91
CA PHE A 51 -16.44 -9.54 -2.31
C PHE A 51 -16.14 -10.43 -1.09
N ILE A 52 -15.08 -11.24 -1.14
CA ILE A 52 -14.62 -12.04 0.00
C ILE A 52 -14.12 -11.14 1.13
N GLY A 53 -13.36 -10.08 0.82
CA GLY A 53 -12.86 -9.15 1.85
C GLY A 53 -13.99 -8.41 2.56
N GLU A 54 -14.99 -7.97 1.80
CA GLU A 54 -16.17 -7.26 2.32
C GLU A 54 -17.08 -8.14 3.18
N SER A 55 -16.99 -9.48 3.06
CA SER A 55 -17.74 -10.39 3.93
C SER A 55 -17.13 -10.53 5.34
N GLY A 56 -15.85 -10.16 5.49
CA GLY A 56 -15.21 -9.94 6.78
C GLY A 56 -13.86 -10.63 6.95
N GLN A 57 -13.20 -10.30 8.07
CA GLN A 57 -11.83 -10.72 8.35
C GLN A 57 -11.61 -12.24 8.34
N ARG A 58 -12.62 -13.04 8.76
CA ARG A 58 -12.51 -14.50 8.76
C ARG A 58 -12.47 -15.10 7.37
N ASP A 59 -13.21 -14.53 6.43
CA ASP A 59 -13.21 -15.01 5.05
C ASP A 59 -11.95 -14.56 4.32
N TRP A 60 -11.49 -13.33 4.55
CA TRP A 60 -10.18 -12.89 4.05
C TRP A 60 -9.02 -13.74 4.58
N ALA A 61 -9.02 -14.07 5.88
CA ALA A 61 -8.00 -14.93 6.48
C ALA A 61 -7.96 -16.33 5.83
N ARG A 62 -9.08 -16.81 5.29
CA ARG A 62 -9.14 -18.07 4.54
C ARG A 62 -8.38 -17.98 3.22
N VAL A 63 -8.41 -16.83 2.54
CA VAL A 63 -7.63 -16.59 1.32
C VAL A 63 -6.14 -16.73 1.60
N ASP A 64 -5.63 -16.02 2.61
CA ASP A 64 -4.22 -16.10 3.01
C ASP A 64 -3.83 -17.52 3.46
N ALA A 65 -4.66 -18.17 4.29
CA ALA A 65 -4.39 -19.53 4.77
C ALA A 65 -4.29 -20.55 3.61
N GLN A 66 -5.23 -20.52 2.66
CA GLN A 66 -5.19 -21.41 1.50
C GLN A 66 -4.03 -21.09 0.56
N ALA A 67 -3.74 -19.81 0.33
CA ALA A 67 -2.61 -19.40 -0.50
C ALA A 67 -1.27 -19.87 0.12
N ARG A 68 -1.08 -19.71 1.44
CA ARG A 68 0.14 -20.15 2.15
C ARG A 68 0.29 -21.66 2.24
N ALA A 69 -0.81 -22.40 2.38
CA ALA A 69 -0.77 -23.85 2.33
C ALA A 69 -0.21 -24.36 0.99
N ARG A 70 -0.42 -23.62 -0.09
CA ARG A 70 0.05 -23.95 -1.44
C ARG A 70 1.41 -23.35 -1.79
N TRP A 71 1.68 -22.13 -1.35
CA TRP A 71 2.92 -21.39 -1.60
C TRP A 71 3.51 -20.92 -0.25
N PRO A 72 4.28 -21.78 0.44
CA PRO A 72 4.85 -21.48 1.75
C PRO A 72 5.84 -20.31 1.74
N ASP A 73 6.37 -19.96 0.56
CA ASP A 73 7.32 -18.88 0.29
C ASP A 73 6.65 -17.50 0.14
N LEU A 74 5.32 -17.40 0.31
CA LEU A 74 4.63 -16.12 0.21
C LEU A 74 5.13 -15.11 1.24
N PRO A 75 5.31 -13.82 0.86
CA PRO A 75 5.69 -12.77 1.79
C PRO A 75 4.79 -12.74 3.02
N PRO A 76 5.32 -12.38 4.22
CA PRO A 76 4.53 -12.39 5.44
C PRO A 76 3.42 -11.33 5.41
N THR A 77 2.29 -11.59 6.07
CA THR A 77 1.20 -10.62 6.27
C THR A 77 1.60 -9.51 7.24
N GLY A 78 0.75 -8.50 7.41
CA GLY A 78 0.90 -7.45 8.43
C GLY A 78 1.71 -6.24 7.97
N THR A 79 2.09 -5.39 8.93
CA THR A 79 2.76 -4.11 8.65
C THR A 79 4.26 -4.11 8.91
N THR A 80 4.85 -5.25 9.24
CA THR A 80 6.30 -5.39 9.44
C THR A 80 7.02 -5.68 8.13
N ALA A 81 7.99 -4.84 7.77
CA ALA A 81 8.87 -5.01 6.62
C ALA A 81 9.93 -6.10 6.84
N TYR A 82 10.62 -6.51 5.77
CA TYR A 82 11.62 -7.58 5.81
C TYR A 82 12.82 -7.31 6.72
N ASP A 83 13.12 -6.04 7.00
CA ASP A 83 14.20 -5.59 7.89
C ASP A 83 13.73 -5.41 9.35
N GLY A 84 12.49 -5.80 9.66
CA GLY A 84 11.89 -5.68 10.98
C GLY A 84 11.23 -4.33 11.26
N MET A 85 11.29 -3.37 10.33
CA MET A 85 10.62 -2.07 10.49
C MET A 85 9.10 -2.25 10.56
N VAL A 86 8.42 -1.61 11.52
CA VAL A 86 6.96 -1.68 11.69
C VAL A 86 6.32 -0.38 11.18
N LEU A 87 5.44 -0.51 10.18
CA LEU A 87 4.74 0.62 9.55
C LEU A 87 3.32 0.79 10.13
N GLU A 88 2.72 1.96 9.96
CA GLU A 88 1.34 2.22 10.40
C GLU A 88 0.31 1.47 9.53
N SER A 89 0.66 1.14 8.28
CA SER A 89 -0.26 0.50 7.35
C SER A 89 0.43 -0.45 6.36
N LEU A 90 -0.35 -1.38 5.78
CA LEU A 90 0.12 -2.26 4.70
C LEU A 90 0.56 -1.45 3.46
N PRO A 91 -0.20 -0.45 2.97
CA PRO A 91 0.24 0.49 1.95
C PRO A 91 1.63 1.10 2.23
N GLU A 92 1.87 1.63 3.44
CA GLU A 92 3.18 2.19 3.81
C GLU A 92 4.28 1.13 3.78
N ARG A 93 4.01 -0.08 4.31
CA ARG A 93 4.96 -1.20 4.25
C ARG A 93 5.37 -1.50 2.81
N ILE A 94 4.42 -1.57 1.89
CA ILE A 94 4.70 -1.87 0.48
C ILE A 94 5.65 -0.81 -0.10
N VAL A 95 5.30 0.47 0.07
CA VAL A 95 6.10 1.60 -0.44
C VAL A 95 7.49 1.61 0.20
N TYR A 96 7.58 1.45 1.52
CA TYR A 96 8.82 1.39 2.28
C TYR A 96 9.75 0.30 1.73
N GLN A 97 9.25 -0.93 1.59
CA GLN A 97 10.07 -2.06 1.13
C GLN A 97 10.58 -1.85 -0.31
N ILE A 98 9.75 -1.32 -1.20
CA ILE A 98 10.16 -1.02 -2.57
C ILE A 98 11.29 0.02 -2.56
N LEU A 99 11.11 1.14 -1.85
CA LEU A 99 12.15 2.16 -1.71
C LEU A 99 13.42 1.60 -1.09
N ARG A 100 13.30 0.81 -0.01
CA ARG A 100 14.44 0.22 0.70
C ARG A 100 15.24 -0.74 -0.17
N SER A 101 14.57 -1.50 -1.04
CA SER A 101 15.23 -2.39 -2.00
C SER A 101 16.05 -1.66 -3.07
N MET A 102 15.79 -0.36 -3.27
CA MET A 102 16.45 0.50 -4.26
C MET A 102 17.36 1.56 -3.62
N ALA A 103 17.38 1.65 -2.28
CA ALA A 103 18.08 2.71 -1.56
C ALA A 103 19.59 2.62 -1.76
N LEU A 104 20.22 3.76 -2.02
CA LEU A 104 21.67 3.89 -2.11
C LEU A 104 22.31 3.92 -0.70
N PRO A 105 23.63 3.65 -0.56
CA PRO A 105 24.29 3.59 0.74
C PRO A 105 24.17 4.86 1.60
N ASP A 106 24.07 6.04 0.99
CA ASP A 106 23.93 7.34 1.64
C ASP A 106 22.49 7.88 1.64
N MET A 107 21.50 7.02 1.36
CA MET A 107 20.08 7.36 1.32
C MET A 107 19.36 6.82 2.57
N GLU A 108 18.60 7.71 3.20
CA GLU A 108 17.82 7.41 4.41
C GLU A 108 16.32 7.46 4.08
N ILE A 109 15.56 6.55 4.69
CA ILE A 109 14.10 6.49 4.60
C ILE A 109 13.58 6.61 6.03
N ASP A 110 13.09 7.79 6.40
CA ASP A 110 12.51 8.01 7.72
C ASP A 110 11.00 7.88 7.68
N LEU A 111 10.44 7.45 8.81
CA LEU A 111 9.01 7.33 9.01
C LEU A 111 8.52 8.48 9.89
N HIS A 112 7.37 9.05 9.54
CA HIS A 112 6.62 9.98 10.40
C HIS A 112 7.46 11.15 10.92
N GLN A 113 8.38 11.64 10.09
CA GLN A 113 9.17 12.83 10.39
C GLN A 113 8.32 14.09 10.22
N PRO A 114 8.50 15.10 11.09
CA PRO A 114 7.85 16.38 10.90
C PRO A 114 8.21 16.99 9.54
N ILE A 115 7.21 17.51 8.82
CA ILE A 115 7.43 18.15 7.51
C ILE A 115 8.17 19.47 7.70
N MET A 116 7.76 20.26 8.69
CA MET A 116 8.38 21.53 9.06
C MET A 116 8.15 21.78 10.57
N PRO A 117 9.06 21.32 11.45
CA PRO A 117 8.87 21.31 12.90
C PRO A 117 8.45 22.66 13.50
N ASP A 118 9.00 23.76 12.97
CA ASP A 118 8.77 25.11 13.48
C ASP A 118 7.43 25.71 13.02
N VAL A 119 6.72 25.07 12.09
CA VAL A 119 5.49 25.61 11.48
C VAL A 119 4.24 24.79 11.84
N GLY A 120 4.38 23.50 12.14
CA GLY A 120 3.26 22.74 12.68
C GLY A 120 3.56 21.26 12.92
N PRO A 121 2.55 20.54 13.44
CA PRO A 121 2.72 19.18 13.94
C PRO A 121 2.63 18.12 12.84
N GLU A 122 2.39 18.51 11.59
CA GLU A 122 2.16 17.56 10.50
C GLU A 122 3.44 16.79 10.16
N LYS A 123 3.26 15.49 9.94
CA LYS A 123 4.31 14.53 9.67
C LYS A 123 4.04 13.84 8.34
N ALA A 124 5.10 13.64 7.56
CA ALA A 124 5.01 12.87 6.32
C ALA A 124 4.94 11.38 6.64
N ASP A 125 4.23 10.58 5.84
CA ASP A 125 4.19 9.13 6.06
C ASP A 125 5.61 8.54 5.89
N LEU A 126 6.30 8.90 4.80
CA LEU A 126 7.74 8.64 4.62
C LEU A 126 8.49 9.89 4.17
N THR A 127 9.76 9.97 4.56
CA THR A 127 10.71 10.97 4.07
C THR A 127 11.93 10.27 3.47
N LEU A 128 12.18 10.49 2.19
CA LEU A 128 13.38 10.02 1.51
C LEU A 128 14.42 11.15 1.56
N ARG A 129 15.59 10.89 2.14
CA ARG A 129 16.68 11.86 2.26
C ARG A 129 17.97 11.33 1.66
N ARG A 130 18.73 12.22 1.04
CA ARG A 130 20.11 11.98 0.64
C ARG A 130 20.85 13.31 0.65
N ARG A 131 21.83 13.45 1.54
CA ARG A 131 22.56 14.72 1.76
C ARG A 131 21.56 15.85 2.03
N ASP A 132 21.60 16.93 1.25
CA ASP A 132 20.72 18.09 1.39
C ASP A 132 19.39 17.94 0.63
N ALA A 133 19.21 16.86 -0.13
CA ALA A 133 17.98 16.60 -0.88
C ALA A 133 16.97 15.83 -0.02
N VAL A 134 15.71 16.30 -0.02
CA VAL A 134 14.59 15.69 0.70
C VAL A 134 13.38 15.54 -0.21
N CYS A 135 12.68 14.41 -0.08
CA CYS A 135 11.39 14.16 -0.72
C CYS A 135 10.43 13.60 0.31
N PHE A 136 9.31 14.30 0.52
CA PHE A 136 8.22 13.83 1.37
C PHE A 136 7.24 12.99 0.55
N ILE A 137 6.83 11.85 1.10
CA ILE A 137 5.97 10.87 0.45
C ILE A 137 4.76 10.64 1.34
N GLU A 138 3.58 10.79 0.74
CA GLU A 138 2.28 10.53 1.35
C GLU A 138 1.72 9.24 0.75
N VAL A 139 1.37 8.26 1.58
CA VAL A 139 0.82 6.97 1.16
C VAL A 139 -0.67 6.93 1.51
N ILE A 140 -1.51 7.15 0.51
CA ILE A 140 -2.95 7.30 0.67
C ILE A 140 -3.60 5.91 0.57
N GLY A 141 -3.56 5.18 1.68
CA GLY A 141 -4.11 3.82 1.79
C GLY A 141 -5.63 3.70 1.80
N CYS A 142 -6.38 4.81 1.71
CA CYS A 142 -7.83 4.84 1.88
C CYS A 142 -8.63 4.94 0.57
N CYS A 143 -8.04 5.49 -0.49
CA CYS A 143 -8.72 5.72 -1.75
C CYS A 143 -7.74 5.85 -2.92
N GLY A 144 -8.28 5.77 -4.13
CA GLY A 144 -7.53 6.04 -5.35
C GLY A 144 -7.49 7.54 -5.65
N VAL A 145 -6.81 7.92 -6.73
CA VAL A 145 -6.67 9.32 -7.17
C VAL A 145 -8.00 10.08 -7.32
N ASN A 146 -9.10 9.36 -7.57
CA ASN A 146 -10.46 9.94 -7.66
C ASN A 146 -11.05 10.36 -6.30
N ARG A 147 -10.37 10.07 -5.18
CA ARG A 147 -10.77 10.39 -3.80
C ARG A 147 -12.13 9.82 -3.38
N ILE A 148 -12.56 8.71 -4.01
CA ILE A 148 -13.82 8.05 -3.64
C ILE A 148 -13.59 7.12 -2.45
N THR A 149 -14.34 7.36 -1.37
CA THR A 149 -14.34 6.55 -0.14
C THR A 149 -15.65 5.77 -0.02
N ARG A 150 -15.60 4.59 0.60
CA ARG A 150 -16.74 3.65 0.71
C ARG A 150 -17.28 3.48 2.12
N ASN A 151 -16.51 3.90 3.11
CA ASN A 151 -16.87 3.76 4.52
C ASN A 151 -16.22 4.87 5.35
N ASP A 152 -16.65 4.96 6.61
CA ASP A 152 -16.17 6.00 7.52
C ASP A 152 -14.67 5.92 7.83
N HIS A 153 -14.09 4.73 7.78
CA HIS A 153 -12.64 4.57 7.98
C HIS A 153 -11.86 5.17 6.80
N GLU A 154 -12.25 4.85 5.57
CA GLU A 154 -11.66 5.45 4.36
C GLU A 154 -11.85 6.97 4.34
N ARG A 155 -13.05 7.47 4.70
CA ARG A 155 -13.33 8.91 4.80
C ARG A 155 -12.41 9.64 5.78
N ARG A 156 -12.24 9.13 7.01
CA ARG A 156 -11.31 9.71 7.98
C ARG A 156 -9.86 9.66 7.52
N GLY A 157 -9.50 8.63 6.75
CA GLY A 157 -8.20 8.54 6.08
C GLY A 157 -7.99 9.69 5.09
N LEU A 158 -8.98 9.94 4.23
CA LEU A 158 -8.93 11.02 3.26
C LEU A 158 -8.88 12.39 3.94
N GLU A 159 -9.71 12.62 4.96
CA GLU A 159 -9.70 13.88 5.74
C GLU A 159 -8.33 14.15 6.40
N ARG A 160 -7.61 13.11 6.85
CA ARG A 160 -6.24 13.24 7.37
C ARG A 160 -5.28 13.67 6.27
N PHE A 161 -5.34 13.03 5.12
CA PHE A 161 -4.51 13.39 3.96
C PHE A 161 -4.79 14.82 3.48
N GLU A 162 -6.05 15.23 3.39
CA GLU A 162 -6.41 16.59 2.95
C GLU A 162 -5.90 17.69 3.88
N ARG A 163 -5.86 17.42 5.19
CA ARG A 163 -5.20 18.33 6.15
C ARG A 163 -3.69 18.45 5.90
N ARG A 164 -3.01 17.32 5.67
CA ARG A 164 -1.59 17.33 5.31
C ARG A 164 -1.32 18.00 3.96
N GLU A 165 -2.16 17.74 2.97
CA GLU A 165 -2.10 18.39 1.65
C GLU A 165 -2.26 19.92 1.77
N ALA A 166 -3.18 20.38 2.60
CA ALA A 166 -3.32 21.81 2.90
C ALA A 166 -2.08 22.38 3.60
N PHE A 167 -1.46 21.61 4.51
CA PHE A 167 -0.21 22.00 5.16
C PHE A 167 0.93 22.15 4.15
N TYR A 168 1.16 21.13 3.31
CA TYR A 168 2.16 21.17 2.23
C TYR A 168 1.99 22.39 1.32
N ARG A 169 0.75 22.65 0.88
CA ARG A 169 0.42 23.83 0.07
C ARG A 169 0.78 25.13 0.78
N ARG A 170 0.46 25.24 2.07
CA ARG A 170 0.75 26.44 2.88
C ARG A 170 2.25 26.69 3.03
N VAL A 171 3.06 25.64 3.18
CA VAL A 171 4.52 25.77 3.36
C VAL A 171 5.32 25.70 2.06
N GLY A 172 4.64 25.58 0.91
CA GLY A 172 5.28 25.57 -0.41
C GLY A 172 6.10 24.33 -0.72
N ILE A 173 5.83 23.19 -0.07
CA ILE A 173 6.55 21.93 -0.26
C ILE A 173 5.65 20.96 -1.05
N PRO A 174 6.06 20.48 -2.24
CA PRO A 174 5.26 19.50 -2.99
C PRO A 174 5.54 18.06 -2.50
N PRO A 175 4.54 17.34 -1.94
CA PRO A 175 4.71 15.94 -1.60
C PRO A 175 4.54 15.04 -2.84
N VAL A 176 5.07 13.82 -2.76
CA VAL A 176 4.72 12.74 -3.68
C VAL A 176 3.58 11.93 -3.08
N SER A 177 2.41 12.00 -3.70
CA SER A 177 1.21 11.27 -3.26
C SER A 177 1.08 9.93 -3.97
N ILE A 178 1.13 8.83 -3.22
CA ILE A 178 0.95 7.47 -3.69
C ILE A 178 -0.45 7.01 -3.28
N PHE A 179 -1.38 7.02 -4.23
CA PHE A 179 -2.76 6.58 -4.00
C PHE A 179 -2.91 5.06 -4.08
N LEU A 180 -3.98 4.54 -3.46
CA LEU A 180 -4.26 3.12 -3.36
C LEU A 180 -4.37 2.40 -4.72
N ASP A 181 -4.81 3.11 -5.76
CA ASP A 181 -4.91 2.55 -7.12
C ASP A 181 -3.54 2.31 -7.78
N LEU A 182 -2.49 3.02 -7.34
CA LEU A 182 -1.12 2.76 -7.81
C LEU A 182 -0.55 1.47 -7.19
N LEU A 183 -0.98 1.09 -5.98
CA LEU A 183 -0.60 -0.19 -5.34
C LEU A 183 -1.16 -1.41 -6.09
N ALA A 184 -2.23 -1.25 -6.86
CA ALA A 184 -2.75 -2.28 -7.75
C ALA A 184 -2.00 -2.35 -9.10
N ARG A 185 -1.03 -1.46 -9.33
CA ARG A 185 -0.22 -1.37 -10.56
C ARG A 185 1.27 -1.40 -10.18
N PRO A 186 1.78 -2.56 -9.70
CA PRO A 186 3.06 -2.60 -9.00
C PRO A 186 4.26 -2.17 -9.83
N GLU A 187 4.24 -2.40 -11.15
CA GLU A 187 5.32 -1.97 -12.03
C GLU A 187 5.37 -0.45 -12.19
N GLU A 188 4.21 0.22 -12.24
CA GLU A 188 4.14 1.68 -12.21
C GLU A 188 4.61 2.24 -10.86
N LEU A 189 4.20 1.60 -9.76
CA LEU A 189 4.68 1.97 -8.42
C LEU A 189 6.21 1.85 -8.30
N LYS A 190 6.79 0.74 -8.76
CA LYS A 190 8.25 0.55 -8.81
C LYS A 190 8.93 1.60 -9.68
N GLY A 191 8.33 1.95 -10.83
CA GLY A 191 8.82 3.02 -11.70
C GLY A 191 8.83 4.38 -11.01
N LEU A 192 7.76 4.71 -10.27
CA LEU A 192 7.70 5.92 -9.45
C LEU A 192 8.79 5.91 -8.37
N CYS A 193 8.88 4.85 -7.57
CA CYS A 193 9.90 4.73 -6.51
C CYS A 193 11.32 4.86 -7.06
N ARG A 194 11.61 4.22 -8.19
CA ARG A 194 12.91 4.36 -8.88
C ARG A 194 13.18 5.81 -9.29
N SER A 195 12.19 6.49 -9.88
CA SER A 195 12.32 7.90 -10.28
C SER A 195 12.59 8.82 -9.09
N LEU A 196 12.07 8.51 -7.90
CA LEU A 196 12.37 9.26 -6.66
C LEU A 196 13.83 9.05 -6.24
N VAL A 197 14.30 7.82 -6.23
CA VAL A 197 15.71 7.49 -5.90
C VAL A 197 16.67 8.16 -6.89
N GLU A 198 16.36 8.10 -8.18
CA GLU A 198 17.16 8.74 -9.24
C GLU A 198 17.21 10.25 -9.12
N ARG A 199 16.06 10.91 -8.85
CA ARG A 199 15.99 12.36 -8.64
C ARG A 199 16.91 12.81 -7.50
N LEU A 200 16.85 12.12 -6.36
CA LEU A 200 17.71 12.43 -5.22
C LEU A 200 19.18 12.07 -5.47
N SER A 201 19.47 11.35 -6.56
CA SER A 201 20.82 11.01 -6.97
C SER A 201 21.45 11.98 -7.96
N GLY A 202 20.65 12.81 -8.63
CA GLY A 202 21.06 13.67 -9.75
C GLY A 202 21.36 15.14 -9.40
N ASP A 203 20.90 15.66 -8.26
CA ASP A 203 21.04 17.09 -7.92
C ASP A 203 22.32 17.40 -7.14
N ALA A 204 23.46 16.99 -7.70
CA ALA A 204 24.80 17.50 -7.33
C ALA A 204 25.48 18.24 -8.49
N GLN A 205 24.70 18.70 -9.49
CA GLN A 205 25.18 19.57 -10.58
C GLN A 205 24.18 20.68 -10.91
N ALA A 206 24.03 21.62 -9.98
CA ALA A 206 23.78 23.01 -10.33
C ALA A 206 24.69 23.84 -9.41
N GLY A 207 25.85 24.23 -9.95
CA GLY A 207 26.75 25.18 -9.31
C GLY A 207 26.25 26.61 -9.41
#